data_AF-A0A8T3S326-F1
#
_entry.id   AF-A0A8T3S326-F1
#
_cell.length_a   1.000
_cell.length_b   1.000
_cell.length_c   1.000
_cell.angle_alpha   90.00
_cell.angle_beta   90.00
_cell.angle_gamma   90.00
#
_symmetry.space_group_name_H-M   'P 1'
#
loop_
_entity.id
_entity.type
_entity.pdbx_description
1 polymer ?
#
loop_
_entity_poly.entity_id
_entity_poly.type
_entity_poly.pdbx_seq_one_letter_code
_entity_poly.pdbx_strand_id
1 'polypeptide(L)'
;MTRLAGADRYATAVQVSRASYGSAGSDAVFIATGLNFPDGLAGGPVAALVPGPILLVNPTALPSIVASELDRLDPAKVFVLGGTSAISDGVVRSIDAILP
;
A
#
# COMPACT_ATOMS: atom_id res chain seq x y z
N MET A 1 0.54 13.20 -21.23
CA MET A 1 1.27 12.69 -20.07
C MET A 1 0.69 13.33 -18.82
N THR A 2 0.04 12.56 -17.95
CA THR A 2 -0.52 13.08 -16.69
C THR A 2 0.45 12.76 -15.57
N ARG A 3 0.92 13.76 -14.83
CA ARG A 3 1.80 13.56 -13.68
C ARG A 3 0.96 13.12 -12.49
N LEU A 4 1.17 11.91 -12.00
CA LEU A 4 0.58 11.42 -10.76
C LEU A 4 1.52 11.78 -9.61
N ALA A 5 1.09 12.70 -8.74
CA ALA A 5 1.84 13.14 -7.58
C ALA A 5 0.88 13.63 -6.49
N GLY A 6 1.25 13.38 -5.24
CA GLY A 6 0.59 13.93 -4.06
C GLY A 6 1.52 14.85 -3.26
N ALA A 7 1.04 15.32 -2.11
CA ALA A 7 1.81 16.18 -1.20
C ALA A 7 3.05 15.47 -0.61
N ASP A 8 3.02 14.14 -0.52
CA ASP A 8 4.11 13.30 -0.07
C ASP A 8 4.14 11.95 -0.81
N ARG A 9 5.03 11.05 -0.37
CA ARG A 9 5.19 9.72 -0.96
C ARG A 9 3.95 8.82 -0.76
N TYR A 10 3.22 8.98 0.35
CA TYR A 10 2.02 8.20 0.64
C TYR A 10 0.86 8.63 -0.25
N ALA A 11 0.65 9.94 -0.36
CA ALA A 11 -0.35 10.52 -1.24
C ALA A 11 -0.06 10.21 -2.72
N THR A 12 1.21 10.20 -3.12
CA THR A 12 1.60 9.81 -4.48
C THR A 12 1.25 8.34 -4.75
N ALA A 13 1.54 7.42 -3.83
CA ALA A 13 1.18 6.02 -3.96
C ALA A 13 -0.35 5.82 -4.09
N VAL A 14 -1.14 6.57 -3.31
CA VAL A 14 -2.61 6.56 -3.39
C VAL A 14 -3.10 7.09 -4.75
N GLN A 15 -2.49 8.15 -5.29
CA GLN A 15 -2.87 8.65 -6.62
C GLN A 15 -2.54 7.64 -7.73
N VAL A 16 -1.42 6.93 -7.63
CA VAL A 16 -1.09 5.83 -8.54
C VAL A 16 -2.10 4.70 -8.42
N SER A 17 -2.46 4.30 -7.20
CA SER A 17 -3.50 3.29 -6.96
C SER A 17 -4.83 3.67 -7.63
N ARG A 18 -5.32 4.89 -7.40
CA ARG A 18 -6.58 5.37 -7.98
C ARG A 18 -6.54 5.44 -9.50
N ALA A 19 -5.43 5.88 -10.08
CA ALA A 19 -5.29 5.96 -11.52
C ALA A 19 -5.25 4.57 -12.18
N SER A 20 -4.67 3.57 -11.50
CA SER A 20 -4.48 2.22 -12.05
C SER A 20 -5.64 1.27 -11.79
N TYR A 21 -6.31 1.38 -10.63
CA TYR A 21 -7.34 0.44 -10.17
C TYR A 21 -8.75 1.05 -10.15
N GLY A 22 -8.87 2.37 -10.32
CA GLY A 22 -10.16 3.07 -10.47
C GLY A 22 -11.15 2.70 -9.37
N SER A 23 -12.45 2.69 -9.70
CA SER A 23 -13.51 2.29 -8.76
C SER A 23 -13.69 0.77 -8.62
N ALA A 24 -12.98 -0.03 -9.41
CA ALA A 24 -13.12 -1.48 -9.42
C ALA A 24 -12.46 -2.16 -8.20
N GLY A 25 -11.60 -1.42 -7.47
CA GLY A 25 -10.89 -1.95 -6.32
C GLY A 25 -9.74 -2.87 -6.73
N SER A 26 -9.25 -3.67 -5.79
CA SER A 26 -8.22 -4.68 -6.08
C SER A 26 -8.27 -5.80 -5.04
N ASP A 27 -8.32 -7.06 -5.48
CA ASP A 27 -8.33 -8.22 -4.59
C ASP A 27 -7.05 -8.35 -3.73
N ALA A 28 -5.97 -7.70 -4.13
CA ALA A 28 -4.67 -7.76 -3.48
C ALA A 28 -4.04 -6.37 -3.35
N VAL A 29 -3.51 -6.05 -2.17
CA VAL A 29 -2.73 -4.81 -1.96
C VAL A 29 -1.37 -5.14 -1.36
N PHE A 30 -0.34 -4.45 -1.84
CA PHE A 30 1.01 -4.56 -1.31
C PHE A 30 1.32 -3.36 -0.42
N ILE A 31 1.81 -3.61 0.78
CA ILE A 31 2.20 -2.58 1.75
C ILE A 31 3.70 -2.61 1.93
N ALA A 32 4.38 -1.50 1.64
CA ALA A 32 5.81 -1.35 1.90
C ALA A 32 6.06 -0.13 2.80
N THR A 33 7.22 -0.10 3.46
CA THR A 33 7.65 1.09 4.20
C THR A 33 8.02 2.21 3.25
N GLY A 34 7.53 3.41 3.53
CA GLY A 34 7.92 4.61 2.80
C GLY A 34 9.37 5.03 3.05
N LEU A 35 10.05 4.50 4.06
CA LEU A 35 11.39 4.94 4.47
C LEU A 35 12.53 4.12 3.84
N ASN A 36 12.33 2.82 3.63
CA ASN A 36 13.31 1.94 2.99
C ASN A 36 12.86 1.63 1.56
N PHE A 37 13.36 2.43 0.62
CA PHE A 37 13.09 2.32 -0.80
C PHE A 37 13.45 0.98 -1.48
N PRO A 38 14.39 0.11 -0.99
CA PRO A 38 14.67 -1.15 -1.69
C PRO A 38 13.53 -2.18 -1.60
N ASP A 39 12.65 -2.11 -0.60
CA ASP A 39 11.62 -3.13 -0.38
C ASP A 39 10.44 -3.02 -1.36
N GLY A 40 10.14 -1.80 -1.82
CA GLY A 40 9.11 -1.54 -2.84
C GLY A 40 9.51 -2.00 -4.24
N LEU A 41 10.82 -2.05 -4.56
CA LEU A 41 11.34 -2.62 -5.81
C LEU A 41 11.49 -4.14 -5.73
N ALA A 42 11.85 -4.68 -4.55
CA ALA A 42 11.97 -6.12 -4.33
C ALA A 42 10.62 -6.86 -4.37
N GLY A 43 9.49 -6.14 -4.21
CA GLY A 43 8.14 -6.65 -4.46
C GLY A 43 7.79 -6.88 -5.93
N GLY A 44 8.62 -6.42 -6.87
CA GLY A 44 8.39 -6.53 -8.32
C GLY A 44 8.05 -7.95 -8.83
N PRO A 45 8.71 -9.02 -8.36
CA PRO A 45 8.37 -10.39 -8.77
C PRO A 45 7.03 -10.89 -8.23
N VAL A 46 6.61 -10.47 -7.03
CA VAL A 46 5.32 -10.89 -6.43
C VAL A 46 4.17 -10.06 -7.01
N ALA A 47 4.37 -8.76 -7.18
CA ALA A 47 3.42 -7.88 -7.87
C ALA A 47 3.23 -8.24 -9.36
N ALA A 48 4.20 -8.93 -9.97
CA ALA A 48 4.06 -9.48 -11.32
C ALA A 48 3.20 -10.77 -11.39
N LEU A 49 3.01 -11.47 -10.26
CA LEU A 49 2.20 -12.70 -10.18
C LEU A 49 0.79 -12.44 -9.66
N VAL A 50 0.61 -11.40 -8.84
CA VAL A 50 -0.69 -10.98 -8.31
C VAL A 50 -0.86 -9.49 -8.58
N PRO A 51 -1.81 -9.08 -9.44
CA PRO A 51 -2.04 -7.67 -9.73
C PRO A 51 -2.60 -6.96 -8.50
N GLY A 52 -1.91 -5.91 -8.05
CA GLY A 52 -2.33 -5.09 -6.91
C GLY A 52 -1.55 -3.79 -6.80
N PRO A 53 -2.13 -2.71 -6.25
CA PRO A 53 -1.38 -1.49 -6.00
C PRO A 53 -0.36 -1.68 -4.87
N ILE A 54 0.74 -0.95 -4.95
CA ILE A 54 1.69 -0.80 -3.84
C ILE A 54 1.35 0.50 -3.12
N LEU A 55 0.96 0.40 -1.85
CA LEU A 55 0.79 1.54 -0.95
C LEU A 55 1.96 1.60 0.02
N LEU A 56 2.27 2.82 0.46
CA LEU A 56 3.38 3.09 1.36
C LEU A 56 2.85 3.46 2.75
N VAL A 57 3.49 2.97 3.81
CA VAL A 57 3.17 3.33 5.19
C VAL A 57 4.40 3.84 5.94
N ASN A 58 4.19 4.53 7.05
CA ASN A 58 5.28 4.80 8.00
C ASN A 58 5.50 3.52 8.85
N PRO A 59 6.74 3.16 9.22
CA PRO A 59 6.98 1.97 10.05
C PRO A 59 6.16 1.90 11.34
N THR A 60 5.84 3.05 11.95
CA THR A 60 5.16 3.12 13.25
C THR A 60 3.76 3.70 13.19
N ALA A 61 3.29 4.15 12.03
CA ALA A 61 1.98 4.75 11.88
C ALA A 61 1.35 4.44 10.51
N LEU A 62 0.06 4.12 10.50
CA LEU A 62 -0.73 4.02 9.28
C LEU A 62 -1.25 5.42 8.89
N PRO A 63 -0.80 6.01 7.76
CA PRO A 63 -1.34 7.28 7.32
C PRO A 63 -2.84 7.15 6.99
N SER A 64 -3.65 8.13 7.40
CA SER A 64 -5.11 8.09 7.19
C SER A 64 -5.49 7.98 5.71
N ILE A 65 -4.74 8.63 4.82
CA ILE A 65 -4.96 8.54 3.37
C ILE A 65 -4.77 7.12 2.81
N VAL A 66 -3.91 6.32 3.44
CA VAL A 66 -3.65 4.93 3.07
C VAL A 66 -4.75 4.03 3.63
N ALA A 67 -5.19 4.28 4.88
CA ALA A 67 -6.34 3.59 5.46
C ALA A 67 -7.60 3.78 4.62
N SER A 68 -7.93 5.02 4.23
CA SER A 68 -9.07 5.29 3.35
C SER A 68 -8.91 4.68 1.95
N GLU A 69 -7.68 4.51 1.47
CA GLU A 69 -7.46 3.86 0.18
C GLU A 69 -7.60 2.33 0.28
N LEU A 70 -7.20 1.70 1.39
CA LEU A 70 -7.47 0.30 1.67
C LEU A 70 -8.98 0.03 1.73
N ASP A 71 -9.71 0.88 2.43
CA ASP A 71 -11.17 0.81 2.55
C ASP A 71 -11.87 0.95 1.18
N ARG A 72 -11.32 1.81 0.31
CA ARG A 72 -11.81 1.99 -1.07
C ARG A 72 -11.48 0.82 -1.99
N LEU A 73 -10.34 0.16 -1.77
CA LEU A 73 -9.88 -0.96 -2.58
C LEU A 73 -10.58 -2.27 -2.20
N ASP A 74 -11.05 -2.37 -0.95
CA ASP A 74 -11.70 -3.54 -0.33
C ASP A 74 -10.97 -4.86 -0.64
N PRO A 75 -9.67 -4.98 -0.31
CA PRO A 75 -8.87 -6.11 -0.75
C PRO A 75 -9.14 -7.36 0.08
N ALA A 76 -9.26 -8.51 -0.60
CA ALA A 76 -9.30 -9.81 0.05
C ALA A 76 -7.96 -10.22 0.67
N LYS A 77 -6.84 -9.66 0.18
CA LYS A 77 -5.48 -9.98 0.65
C LYS A 77 -4.60 -8.76 0.75
N VAL A 78 -3.85 -8.67 1.84
CA VAL A 78 -2.78 -7.67 1.99
C VAL A 78 -1.44 -8.36 2.19
N PHE A 79 -0.47 -7.98 1.35
CA PHE A 79 0.90 -8.47 1.39
C PHE A 79 1.79 -7.39 1.99
N VAL A 80 2.32 -7.62 3.18
CA VAL A 80 3.29 -6.73 3.82
C VAL A 80 4.69 -7.09 3.32
N LEU A 81 5.31 -6.15 2.61
CA LEU A 81 6.65 -6.27 2.04
C LEU A 81 7.66 -5.71 3.04
N GLY A 82 8.49 -6.61 3.58
CA GLY A 82 9.45 -6.32 4.63
C GLY A 82 9.12 -7.06 5.93
N GLY A 83 10.13 -7.28 6.78
CA GLY A 83 9.95 -7.91 8.09
C GLY A 83 9.32 -6.95 9.12
N THR A 84 9.06 -7.45 10.33
CA THR A 84 8.55 -6.63 11.46
C THR A 84 9.49 -5.47 11.86
N SER A 85 10.75 -5.51 11.43
CA SER A 85 11.69 -4.39 11.56
C SER A 85 11.41 -3.23 10.60
N ALA A 86 10.69 -3.47 9.50
CA ALA A 86 10.33 -2.47 8.50
C ALA A 86 8.97 -1.83 8.78
N ILE A 87 8.02 -2.62 9.31
CA ILE A 87 6.67 -2.18 9.69
C ILE A 87 6.33 -2.82 11.03
N SER A 88 6.01 -1.98 12.01
CA SER A 88 5.67 -2.42 13.37
C SER A 88 4.36 -3.21 13.42
N ASP A 89 4.24 -4.12 14.38
CA ASP A 89 3.03 -4.90 14.60
C ASP A 89 1.80 -4.03 14.89
N GLY A 90 1.97 -2.81 15.41
CA GLY A 90 0.87 -1.87 15.63
C GLY A 90 0.24 -1.39 14.32
N VAL A 91 1.06 -1.18 13.29
CA VAL A 91 0.59 -0.82 11.95
C VAL A 91 -0.08 -2.02 11.28
N VAL A 92 0.51 -3.22 11.39
CA VAL A 92 -0.09 -4.45 10.85
C VAL A 92 -1.47 -4.70 11.47
N ARG A 93 -1.62 -4.56 12.79
CA ARG A 93 -2.94 -4.67 13.45
C ARG A 93 -3.93 -3.61 12.99
N SER A 94 -3.47 -2.39 12.75
CA SER A 94 -4.34 -1.32 12.22
C SER A 94 -4.84 -1.65 10.81
N ILE A 95 -4.00 -2.28 9.98
CA ILE A 95 -4.38 -2.74 8.64
C ILE A 95 -5.37 -3.90 8.76
N ASP A 96 -5.07 -4.90 9.59
CA ASP A 96 -5.93 -6.08 9.79
C ASP A 96 -7.34 -5.71 10.25
N ALA A 97 -7.46 -4.68 11.10
CA ALA A 97 -8.75 -4.17 11.57
C ALA A 97 -9.60 -3.46 10.49
N ILE A 98 -9.02 -3.14 9.33
CA ILE A 98 -9.71 -2.52 8.17
C ILE A 98 -10.16 -3.59 7.17
N LEU A 99 -9.55 -4.77 7.18
CA LEU A 99 -9.87 -5.82 6.23
C LEU A 99 -11.20 -6.53 6.59
N PRO A 100 -11.97 -6.97 5.58
CA PRO A 100 -13.24 -7.67 5.79
C PRO A 100 -13.08 -9.08 6.39
#